data_AF-A0A6P1C3Q2-F1
#
_entry.id   AF-A0A6P1C3Q2-F1
#
_cell.length_a   1.000
_cell.length_b   1.000
_cell.length_c   1.000
_cell.angle_alpha   90.00
_cell.angle_beta   90.00
_cell.angle_gamma   90.00
#
_symmetry.space_group_name_H-M   'P 1'
#
loop_
_entity.id
_entity.type
_entity.pdbx_description
1 polymer ?
#
loop_
_entity_poly.entity_id
_entity_poly.type
_entity_poly.pdbx_seq_one_letter_code
_entity_poly.pdbx_strand_id
1 'polypeptide(L)'
;MYSTLDGAKNQAKHLKRILSASGLIYSLAKCQTAVARAGGFVDWYDLSRKLVSSIQPRPPFDFWGALLQHLPMPCHFPIRSYLRDSGHTGANTRDSSENWVRNVIPYCASLELVHRKHSPILMPGSGRGQRLRLEIVAGMLLNIEGHEDYLPRLDPETLSIVFENQPGSLLPTLAERADFDREVAALIASQIIQVSERQTIILAPRLDGIPDEIVRRARAWNSQKEPPVPTFEVSADLAAQLRRQYELDRADSGEKVSYDELEYRGVTLSSRFSVKHEFETMKNVVDAMSPSILPRVSSVYCDSRACAVYAVEIKLGMNTAELANQVQAVFVWATDGFNGLTVSHGASVEFFNPEWPGFESEDVNVEIDESITL
;
A
#
# COMPACT_ATOMS: atom_id res chain seq x y z
N MET A 1 9.42 19.77 9.05
CA MET A 1 8.68 18.58 9.52
C MET A 1 8.84 18.37 11.04
N TYR A 2 10.02 18.62 11.62
CA TYR A 2 10.16 19.17 12.99
C TYR A 2 11.45 19.98 13.07
N SER A 3 11.39 21.18 13.67
CA SER A 3 12.56 22.06 13.89
C SER A 3 13.13 21.93 15.30
N THR A 4 12.44 21.21 16.18
CA THR A 4 12.79 21.04 17.59
C THR A 4 12.72 19.57 17.99
N LEU A 5 13.47 19.21 19.04
CA LEU A 5 13.45 17.87 19.61
C LEU A 5 12.03 17.50 20.11
N ASP A 6 11.28 18.47 20.62
CA ASP A 6 9.90 18.25 21.06
C ASP A 6 8.95 18.02 19.88
N GLY A 7 9.17 18.70 18.74
CA GLY A 7 8.48 18.38 17.48
C GLY A 7 8.73 16.93 17.05
N ALA A 8 9.97 16.46 17.12
CA ALA A 8 10.31 15.07 16.80
C ALA A 8 9.66 14.07 17.77
N LYS A 9 9.61 14.38 19.07
CA LYS A 9 8.92 13.54 20.08
C LYS A 9 7.42 13.46 19.80
N ASN A 10 6.79 14.59 19.46
CA ASN A 10 5.38 14.63 19.11
C ASN A 10 5.09 13.78 17.88
N GLN A 11 5.95 13.84 16.87
CA GLN A 11 5.84 13.00 15.68
C GLN A 11 5.93 11.51 16.00
N ALA A 12 6.87 11.10 16.85
CA ALA A 12 7.01 9.70 17.27
C ALA A 12 5.81 9.21 18.10
N LYS A 13 5.26 10.06 18.98
CA LYS A 13 4.02 9.77 19.72
C LYS A 13 2.82 9.64 18.79
N HIS A 14 2.74 10.50 17.78
CA HIS A 14 1.68 10.46 16.78
C HIS A 14 1.74 9.18 15.94
N LEU A 15 2.93 8.80 15.45
CA LEU A 15 3.15 7.52 14.79
C LEU A 15 2.74 6.34 15.68
N LYS A 16 3.12 6.36 16.96
CA LYS A 16 2.72 5.33 17.93
C LYS A 16 1.19 5.24 18.05
N ARG A 17 0.49 6.38 18.05
CA ARG A 17 -0.98 6.43 18.13
C ARG A 17 -1.63 5.79 16.91
N ILE A 18 -1.18 6.15 15.71
CA ILE A 18 -1.68 5.59 14.43
C ILE A 18 -1.55 4.05 14.43
N LEU A 19 -0.36 3.55 14.74
CA LEU A 19 -0.08 2.12 14.74
C LEU A 19 -0.86 1.38 15.83
N SER A 20 -0.99 1.96 17.02
CA SER A 20 -1.72 1.33 18.12
C SER A 20 -3.22 1.27 17.86
N ALA A 21 -3.83 2.33 17.31
CA ALA A 21 -5.23 2.35 16.90
C ALA A 21 -5.53 1.34 15.78
N SER A 22 -4.50 0.96 15.03
CA SER A 22 -4.57 -0.07 13.98
C SER A 22 -4.32 -1.49 14.50
N GLY A 23 -4.12 -1.69 15.81
CA GLY A 23 -3.83 -3.00 16.40
C GLY A 23 -2.37 -3.45 16.32
N LEU A 24 -1.42 -2.59 15.95
CA LEU A 24 0.00 -2.96 15.83
C LEU A 24 0.78 -2.75 17.13
N ILE A 25 1.65 -3.72 17.45
CA ILE A 25 2.57 -3.68 18.59
C ILE A 25 3.91 -3.11 18.13
N TYR A 26 3.99 -1.78 18.06
CA TYR A 26 5.24 -1.07 17.75
C TYR A 26 5.57 -0.12 18.90
N SER A 27 6.76 -0.24 19.51
CA SER A 27 7.10 0.52 20.73
C SER A 27 7.42 1.98 20.42
N LEU A 28 7.30 2.86 21.42
CA LEU A 28 7.63 4.29 21.24
C LEU A 28 9.10 4.49 20.87
N ALA A 29 10.01 3.70 21.45
CA ALA A 29 11.44 3.75 21.12
C ALA A 29 11.71 3.39 19.65
N LYS A 30 10.98 2.41 19.11
CA LYS A 30 11.04 2.05 17.68
C LYS A 30 10.46 3.16 16.80
N CYS A 31 9.35 3.77 17.20
CA CYS A 31 8.81 4.96 16.52
C CYS A 31 9.83 6.11 16.48
N GLN A 32 10.48 6.42 17.61
CA GLN A 32 11.50 7.46 17.72
C GLN A 32 12.68 7.17 16.78
N THR A 33 13.15 5.93 16.74
CA THR A 33 14.24 5.51 15.84
C THR A 33 13.85 5.68 14.37
N ALA A 34 12.65 5.22 13.98
CA ALA A 34 12.16 5.36 12.61
C ALA A 34 12.01 6.83 12.20
N VAL A 35 11.48 7.67 13.10
CA VAL A 35 11.35 9.12 12.90
C VAL A 35 12.73 9.76 12.72
N ALA A 36 13.70 9.46 13.58
CA ALA A 36 15.05 10.00 13.44
C ALA A 36 15.70 9.65 12.09
N ARG A 37 15.62 8.38 11.68
CA ARG A 37 16.14 7.91 10.39
C ARG A 37 15.45 8.56 9.19
N ALA A 38 14.13 8.68 9.25
CA ALA A 38 13.36 9.37 8.23
C ALA A 38 13.74 10.86 8.11
N GLY A 39 14.10 11.49 9.23
CA GLY A 39 14.65 12.85 9.29
C GLY A 39 16.09 12.99 8.78
N GLY A 40 16.76 11.88 8.41
CA GLY A 40 18.14 11.88 7.90
C GLY A 40 19.21 11.69 8.97
N PHE A 41 18.84 11.34 10.21
CA PHE A 41 19.78 11.06 11.30
C PHE A 41 20.06 9.57 11.43
N VAL A 42 21.20 9.19 12.03
CA VAL A 42 21.55 7.77 12.22
C VAL A 42 20.58 7.10 13.22
N ASP A 43 20.32 7.79 14.33
CA ASP A 43 19.44 7.35 15.40
C ASP A 43 18.89 8.56 16.19
N TRP A 44 18.14 8.26 17.26
CA TRP A 44 17.54 9.28 18.12
C TRP A 44 18.57 10.13 18.87
N TYR A 45 19.71 9.55 19.23
CA TYR A 45 20.78 10.25 19.94
C TYR A 45 21.49 11.23 19.00
N ASP A 46 21.77 10.82 17.77
CA ASP A 46 22.32 11.65 16.71
C ASP A 46 21.39 12.83 16.39
N LEU A 47 20.08 12.59 16.29
CA LEU A 47 19.08 13.64 16.16
C LEU A 47 19.18 14.62 17.34
N SER A 48 19.19 14.13 18.58
CA SER A 48 19.22 15.00 19.76
C SER A 48 20.45 15.91 19.83
N ARG A 49 21.59 15.50 19.24
CA ARG A 49 22.84 16.28 19.22
C ARG A 49 22.97 17.21 18.03
N LYS A 50 22.56 16.77 16.84
CA LYS A 50 22.82 17.48 15.57
C LYS A 50 21.67 18.34 15.08
N LEU A 51 20.49 18.26 15.70
CA LEU A 51 19.32 19.02 15.26
C LEU A 51 19.56 20.54 15.27
N VAL A 52 20.40 21.05 16.18
CA VAL A 52 20.74 22.48 16.28
C VAL A 52 21.70 22.93 15.15
N SER A 53 22.50 22.02 14.59
CA SER A 53 23.55 22.32 13.60
C SER A 53 23.21 21.92 12.15
N SER A 54 22.13 21.17 11.94
CA SER A 54 21.71 20.63 10.64
C SER A 54 20.73 21.58 9.93
N ILE A 55 21.22 22.36 8.96
CA ILE A 55 20.46 23.44 8.30
C ILE A 55 19.57 22.97 7.13
N GLN A 56 19.61 21.71 6.69
CA GLN A 56 18.75 21.28 5.58
C GLN A 56 17.54 20.45 6.04
N PRO A 57 16.37 21.09 6.27
CA PRO A 57 15.14 20.35 6.46
C PRO A 57 14.80 19.57 5.18
N ARG A 58 14.65 18.24 5.29
CA ARG A 58 14.02 17.46 4.23
C ARG A 58 12.58 17.96 4.02
N PRO A 59 12.11 18.08 2.76
CA PRO A 59 10.71 18.31 2.47
C PRO A 59 9.80 17.34 3.26
N PRO A 60 8.65 17.79 3.81
CA PRO A 60 7.78 16.97 4.67
C PRO A 60 7.33 15.63 4.08
N PHE A 61 7.31 15.49 2.75
CA PHE A 61 6.86 14.27 2.05
C PHE A 61 7.99 13.26 1.84
N ASP A 62 9.23 13.73 1.66
CA ASP A 62 10.43 12.87 1.66
C ASP A 62 10.60 12.21 3.02
N PHE A 63 10.14 12.89 4.08
CA PHE A 63 10.08 12.29 5.41
C PHE A 63 9.12 11.11 5.48
N TRP A 64 7.88 11.19 4.97
CA TRP A 64 6.94 10.07 5.06
C TRP A 64 7.36 8.88 4.20
N GLY A 65 7.95 9.14 3.03
CA GLY A 65 8.57 8.11 2.19
C GLY A 65 9.74 7.43 2.90
N ALA A 66 10.66 8.22 3.46
CA ALA A 66 11.78 7.69 4.25
C ALA A 66 11.28 6.97 5.53
N LEU A 67 10.21 7.46 6.15
CA LEU A 67 9.61 6.82 7.31
C LEU A 67 9.10 5.43 6.98
N LEU A 68 8.38 5.27 5.86
CA LEU A 68 7.94 3.97 5.40
C LEU A 68 9.11 3.03 5.10
N GLN A 69 10.19 3.53 4.49
CA GLN A 69 11.40 2.73 4.25
C GLN A 69 12.06 2.22 5.55
N HIS A 70 11.88 2.92 6.66
CA HIS A 70 12.43 2.54 7.97
C HIS A 70 11.45 1.80 8.88
N LEU A 71 10.26 1.46 8.37
CA LEU A 71 9.25 0.71 9.10
C LEU A 71 9.04 -0.68 8.50
N PRO A 72 8.70 -1.69 9.34
CA PRO A 72 8.31 -3.00 8.84
C PRO A 72 7.10 -2.90 7.90
N MET A 73 7.03 -3.78 6.90
CA MET A 73 5.99 -3.76 5.87
C MET A 73 4.55 -3.69 6.41
N PRO A 74 4.19 -4.38 7.52
CA PRO A 74 2.84 -4.28 8.07
C PRO A 74 2.46 -2.89 8.58
N CYS A 75 3.44 -2.05 8.95
CA CYS A 75 3.19 -0.66 9.36
C CYS A 75 2.84 0.25 8.18
N HIS A 76 3.10 -0.16 6.93
CA HIS A 76 3.00 0.74 5.78
C HIS A 76 1.57 1.12 5.48
N PHE A 77 0.67 0.15 5.46
CA PHE A 77 -0.72 0.38 5.09
C PHE A 77 -1.48 1.27 6.10
N PRO A 78 -1.37 1.07 7.43
CA PRO A 78 -1.91 2.02 8.43
C PRO A 78 -1.49 3.47 8.18
N ILE A 79 -0.21 3.69 7.86
CA ILE A 79 0.34 5.03 7.63
C ILE A 79 -0.17 5.59 6.30
N ARG A 80 -0.18 4.81 5.23
CA ARG A 80 -0.72 5.23 3.93
C ARG A 80 -2.20 5.59 4.03
N SER A 81 -3.00 4.79 4.73
CA SER A 81 -4.42 5.13 4.95
C SER A 81 -4.56 6.40 5.77
N TYR A 82 -3.77 6.57 6.83
CA TYR A 82 -3.80 7.81 7.62
C TYR A 82 -3.49 9.03 6.76
N LEU A 83 -2.46 8.96 5.92
CA LEU A 83 -2.08 10.06 5.02
C LEU A 83 -3.20 10.36 4.00
N ARG A 84 -3.84 9.33 3.44
CA ARG A 84 -4.98 9.49 2.54
C ARG A 84 -6.17 10.16 3.22
N ASP A 85 -6.52 9.70 4.42
CA ASP A 85 -7.70 10.16 5.15
C ASP A 85 -7.47 11.58 5.75
N SER A 86 -6.22 11.94 6.08
CA SER A 86 -5.87 13.26 6.67
C SER A 86 -6.04 14.47 5.74
N GLY A 87 -6.19 14.26 4.43
CA GLY A 87 -6.50 15.31 3.46
C GLY A 87 -7.98 15.70 3.38
N HIS A 88 -8.86 14.95 4.05
CA HIS A 88 -10.30 15.21 4.05
C HIS A 88 -10.66 15.94 5.36
N THR A 89 -11.05 17.21 5.27
CA THR A 89 -11.45 18.09 6.39
C THR A 89 -12.68 17.62 7.19
N GLY A 90 -13.12 16.37 7.05
CA GLY A 90 -14.30 15.82 7.71
C GLY A 90 -14.20 14.37 8.21
N ALA A 91 -13.06 13.67 8.12
CA ALA A 91 -13.01 12.22 8.37
C ALA A 91 -12.03 11.81 9.49
N ASN A 92 -12.10 12.45 10.66
CA ASN A 92 -11.28 12.05 11.83
C ASN A 92 -11.93 10.95 12.68
N THR A 93 -12.93 10.24 12.15
CA THR A 93 -13.81 9.32 12.93
C THR A 93 -14.08 8.00 12.22
N ARG A 94 -13.12 7.42 11.47
CA ARG A 94 -13.21 5.96 11.25
C ARG A 94 -12.98 5.28 12.59
N ASP A 95 -13.97 4.48 13.01
CA ASP A 95 -13.92 3.78 14.30
C ASP A 95 -12.64 2.94 14.41
N SER A 96 -12.07 2.86 15.61
CA SER A 96 -10.84 2.11 15.87
C SER A 96 -10.97 0.65 15.39
N SER A 97 -12.19 0.13 15.45
CA SER A 97 -12.60 -1.19 14.97
C SER A 97 -12.38 -1.38 13.46
N GLU A 98 -12.75 -0.41 12.62
CA GLU A 98 -12.57 -0.52 11.16
C GLU A 98 -11.09 -0.54 10.77
N ASN A 99 -10.30 0.32 11.43
CA ASN A 99 -8.86 0.37 11.21
C ASN A 99 -8.20 -0.95 11.62
N TRP A 100 -8.60 -1.52 12.76
CA TRP A 100 -8.13 -2.81 13.21
C TRP A 100 -8.50 -3.93 12.23
N VAL A 101 -9.76 -4.06 11.82
CA VAL A 101 -10.21 -5.10 10.86
C VAL A 101 -9.35 -5.07 9.61
N ARG A 102 -9.21 -3.89 9.02
CA ARG A 102 -8.48 -3.71 7.77
C ARG A 102 -6.98 -4.00 7.90
N ASN A 103 -6.39 -3.72 9.06
CA ASN A 103 -4.94 -3.76 9.24
C ASN A 103 -4.43 -5.06 9.88
N VAL A 104 -5.27 -5.81 10.62
CA VAL A 104 -4.88 -7.02 11.36
C VAL A 104 -5.50 -8.29 10.77
N ILE A 105 -6.80 -8.30 10.42
CA ILE A 105 -7.48 -9.52 9.93
C ILE A 105 -6.80 -10.16 8.70
N PRO A 106 -6.33 -9.39 7.69
CA PRO A 106 -5.60 -9.98 6.57
C PRO A 106 -4.37 -10.79 7.00
N TYR A 107 -3.69 -10.38 8.07
CA TYR A 107 -2.56 -11.11 8.63
C TYR A 107 -3.03 -12.35 9.39
N CYS A 108 -4.08 -12.26 10.22
CA CYS A 108 -4.62 -13.43 10.91
C CYS A 108 -5.03 -14.54 9.95
N ALA A 109 -5.76 -14.20 8.90
CA ALA A 109 -6.23 -15.16 7.92
C ALA A 109 -5.11 -15.68 7.00
N SER A 110 -4.10 -14.86 6.70
CA SER A 110 -2.89 -15.33 6.00
C SER A 110 -2.09 -16.30 6.86
N LEU A 111 -1.96 -16.01 8.16
CA LEU A 111 -1.23 -16.84 9.10
C LEU A 111 -1.92 -18.20 9.34
N GLU A 112 -3.25 -18.23 9.42
CA GLU A 112 -4.02 -19.48 9.54
C GLU A 112 -3.74 -20.43 8.37
N LEU A 113 -3.82 -19.91 7.14
CA LEU A 113 -3.59 -20.70 5.93
C LEU A 113 -2.15 -21.21 5.84
N VAL A 114 -1.20 -20.34 6.20
CA VAL A 114 0.22 -20.70 6.24
C VAL A 114 0.48 -21.81 7.26
N HIS A 115 -0.08 -21.71 8.47
CA HIS A 115 0.03 -22.77 9.47
C HIS A 115 -0.58 -24.08 9.00
N ARG A 116 -1.78 -24.04 8.42
CA ARG A 116 -2.47 -25.22 7.88
C ARG A 116 -1.64 -25.95 6.82
N LYS A 117 -0.88 -25.22 6.01
CA LYS A 117 -0.09 -25.76 4.89
C LYS A 117 1.33 -26.17 5.29
N HIS A 118 1.95 -25.48 6.24
CA HIS A 118 3.37 -25.61 6.52
C HIS A 118 3.71 -26.13 7.92
N SER A 119 2.76 -26.19 8.84
CA SER A 119 3.00 -26.72 10.19
C SER A 119 2.67 -28.21 10.26
N PRO A 120 3.65 -29.12 10.42
CA PRO A 120 3.43 -30.56 10.29
C PRO A 120 2.34 -31.10 11.21
N ILE A 121 2.22 -30.60 12.44
CA ILE A 121 1.21 -31.10 13.39
C ILE A 121 -0.24 -30.67 13.07
N LEU A 122 -0.42 -29.72 12.15
CA LEU A 122 -1.70 -29.18 11.71
C LEU A 122 -2.14 -29.68 10.32
N MET A 123 -1.23 -30.26 9.54
CA MET A 123 -1.55 -30.77 8.21
C MET A 123 -2.51 -31.97 8.26
N PRO A 124 -3.32 -32.21 7.22
CA PRO A 124 -4.15 -33.42 7.14
C PRO A 124 -3.29 -34.68 7.26
N GLY A 125 -3.74 -35.64 8.09
CA GLY A 125 -3.03 -36.90 8.31
C GLY A 125 -2.05 -36.93 9.49
N SER A 126 -1.87 -35.82 10.22
CA SER A 126 -0.93 -35.72 11.35
C SER A 126 -1.37 -36.39 12.66
N GLY A 127 -2.16 -37.46 12.53
CA GLY A 127 -2.57 -38.31 13.64
C GLY A 127 -3.72 -37.77 14.50
N ARG A 128 -3.95 -38.44 15.63
CA ARG A 128 -5.01 -38.11 16.59
C ARG A 128 -4.83 -36.68 17.12
N GLY A 129 -5.93 -35.96 17.28
CA GLY A 129 -5.92 -34.58 17.78
C GLY A 129 -5.62 -33.49 16.73
N GLN A 130 -5.21 -33.87 15.50
CA GLN A 130 -4.89 -32.90 14.44
C GLN A 130 -6.03 -31.90 14.17
N ARG A 131 -7.26 -32.40 14.05
CA ARG A 131 -8.43 -31.56 13.80
C ARG A 131 -8.66 -30.55 14.92
N LEU A 132 -8.52 -30.97 16.18
CA LEU A 132 -8.69 -30.08 17.33
C LEU A 132 -7.57 -29.03 17.40
N ARG A 133 -6.31 -29.41 17.12
CA ARG A 133 -5.21 -28.45 17.03
C ARG A 133 -5.45 -27.38 15.95
N LEU A 134 -5.97 -27.79 14.80
CA LEU A 134 -6.35 -26.85 13.74
C LEU A 134 -7.51 -25.95 14.16
N GLU A 135 -8.57 -26.52 14.78
CA GLU A 135 -9.71 -25.76 15.32
C GLU A 135 -9.27 -24.74 16.38
N ILE A 136 -8.30 -25.07 17.24
CA ILE A 136 -7.73 -24.14 18.23
C ILE A 136 -7.02 -22.97 17.54
N VAL A 137 -6.10 -23.25 16.62
CA VAL A 137 -5.34 -22.19 15.93
C VAL A 137 -6.24 -21.32 15.06
N ALA A 138 -7.11 -21.95 14.25
CA ALA A 138 -8.07 -21.23 13.41
C ALA A 138 -9.09 -20.47 14.25
N GLY A 139 -9.53 -21.03 15.38
CA GLY A 139 -10.47 -20.38 16.28
C GLY A 139 -9.93 -19.09 16.85
N MET A 140 -8.68 -19.11 17.34
CA MET A 140 -8.01 -17.91 17.80
C MET A 140 -7.76 -16.92 16.66
N LEU A 141 -7.36 -17.35 15.46
CA LEU A 141 -7.05 -16.42 14.35
C LEU A 141 -8.28 -15.85 13.63
N LEU A 142 -9.40 -16.54 13.64
CA LEU A 142 -10.58 -16.19 12.82
C LEU A 142 -11.84 -15.91 13.65
N ASN A 143 -11.73 -15.92 14.98
CA ASN A 143 -12.85 -15.70 15.91
C ASN A 143 -14.05 -16.60 15.64
N ILE A 144 -13.83 -17.92 15.48
CA ILE A 144 -14.90 -18.85 15.10
C ILE A 144 -16.01 -18.97 16.15
N GLU A 145 -15.71 -18.65 17.41
CA GLU A 145 -16.65 -18.65 18.54
C GLU A 145 -17.38 -17.29 18.71
N GLY A 146 -17.06 -16.29 17.88
CA GLY A 146 -17.85 -15.06 17.76
C GLY A 146 -17.75 -14.10 18.95
N HIS A 147 -16.58 -13.99 19.58
CA HIS A 147 -16.37 -13.06 20.70
C HIS A 147 -16.47 -11.60 20.24
N GLU A 148 -17.21 -10.78 20.99
CA GLU A 148 -17.36 -9.34 20.71
C GLU A 148 -16.07 -8.55 20.97
N ASP A 149 -15.31 -8.93 22.02
CA ASP A 149 -14.04 -8.29 22.40
C ASP A 149 -12.82 -8.84 21.64
N TYR A 150 -13.05 -9.43 20.47
CA TYR A 150 -11.99 -10.03 19.66
C TYR A 150 -11.10 -8.96 18.99
N LEU A 151 -10.01 -8.61 19.66
CA LEU A 151 -9.06 -7.59 19.20
C LEU A 151 -7.59 -8.04 19.33
N PRO A 152 -7.19 -9.14 18.66
CA PRO A 152 -5.77 -9.50 18.57
C PRO A 152 -4.92 -8.38 18.01
N ARG A 153 -3.65 -8.40 18.40
CA ARG A 153 -2.67 -7.39 18.02
C ARG A 153 -1.53 -8.01 17.21
N LEU A 154 -1.10 -7.32 16.16
CA LEU A 154 -0.03 -7.78 15.29
C LEU A 154 1.32 -7.22 15.74
N ASP A 155 2.31 -8.09 15.93
CA ASP A 155 3.72 -7.66 15.94
C ASP A 155 4.22 -7.56 14.49
N PRO A 156 4.50 -6.35 13.99
CA PRO A 156 4.83 -6.14 12.58
C PRO A 156 6.24 -6.63 12.19
N GLU A 157 7.11 -6.96 13.14
CA GLU A 157 8.46 -7.47 12.86
C GLU A 157 8.47 -9.00 12.79
N THR A 158 7.79 -9.66 13.72
CA THR A 158 7.75 -11.12 13.80
C THR A 158 6.56 -11.73 13.06
N LEU A 159 5.60 -10.90 12.66
CA LEU A 159 4.30 -11.28 12.11
C LEU A 159 3.47 -12.16 13.07
N SER A 160 3.79 -12.12 14.36
CA SER A 160 3.07 -12.86 15.40
C SER A 160 1.76 -12.16 15.75
N ILE A 161 0.75 -12.94 16.08
CA ILE A 161 -0.55 -12.44 16.54
C ILE A 161 -0.65 -12.66 18.05
N VAL A 162 -0.87 -11.57 18.78
CA VAL A 162 -0.91 -11.55 20.25
C VAL A 162 -2.35 -11.36 20.71
N PHE A 163 -2.77 -12.23 21.61
CA PHE A 163 -4.05 -12.19 22.29
C PHE A 163 -3.82 -11.87 23.75
N GLU A 164 -4.66 -10.99 24.29
CA GLU A 164 -4.83 -10.86 25.73
C GLU A 164 -5.74 -12.02 26.14
N ASN A 165 -5.34 -12.82 27.15
CA ASN A 165 -5.97 -14.06 27.65
C ASN A 165 -5.31 -15.40 27.25
N GLN A 166 -5.67 -16.43 28.02
CA GLN A 166 -5.29 -17.82 27.86
C GLN A 166 -6.11 -18.52 26.77
N PRO A 167 -5.60 -19.61 26.16
CA PRO A 167 -6.32 -20.34 25.10
C PRO A 167 -7.74 -20.76 25.52
N GLY A 168 -7.93 -21.22 26.77
CA GLY A 168 -9.23 -21.65 27.25
C GLY A 168 -10.26 -20.52 27.40
N SER A 169 -9.81 -19.29 27.68
CA SER A 169 -10.69 -18.11 27.73
C SER A 169 -10.98 -17.55 26.33
N LEU A 170 -10.05 -17.75 25.39
CA LEU A 170 -10.21 -17.34 23.99
C LEU A 170 -11.10 -18.31 23.19
N LEU A 171 -11.29 -19.54 23.69
CA LEU A 171 -12.02 -20.61 23.03
C LEU A 171 -12.80 -21.44 24.08
N PRO A 172 -13.77 -20.84 24.80
CA PRO A 172 -14.47 -21.51 25.88
C PRO A 172 -15.19 -22.79 25.43
N THR A 173 -15.75 -22.80 24.21
CA THR A 173 -16.45 -23.98 23.68
C THR A 173 -15.49 -25.12 23.40
N LEU A 174 -14.33 -24.84 22.78
CA LEU A 174 -13.31 -25.86 22.56
C LEU A 174 -12.64 -26.32 23.87
N ALA A 175 -12.56 -25.45 24.87
CA ALA A 175 -11.97 -25.76 26.18
C ALA A 175 -12.74 -26.83 26.96
N GLU A 176 -14.03 -27.03 26.67
CA GLU A 176 -14.84 -28.12 27.27
C GLU A 176 -14.41 -29.52 26.82
N ARG A 177 -13.62 -29.62 25.73
CA ARG A 177 -13.17 -30.91 25.21
C ARG A 177 -12.11 -31.52 26.11
N ALA A 178 -12.29 -32.79 26.47
CA ALA A 178 -11.40 -33.52 27.37
C ALA A 178 -9.93 -33.59 26.91
N ASP A 179 -9.67 -33.41 25.62
CA ASP A 179 -8.32 -33.39 25.05
C ASP A 179 -7.74 -31.99 24.78
N PHE A 180 -8.45 -30.91 25.11
CA PHE A 180 -8.04 -29.54 24.84
C PHE A 180 -6.64 -29.20 25.38
N ASP A 181 -6.40 -29.38 26.68
CA ASP A 181 -5.13 -29.04 27.31
C ASP A 181 -3.95 -29.83 26.72
N ARG A 182 -4.18 -31.11 26.36
CA ARG A 182 -3.18 -31.95 25.69
C ARG A 182 -2.80 -31.37 24.33
N GLU A 183 -3.80 -30.96 23.55
CA GLU A 183 -3.57 -30.41 22.22
C GLU A 183 -2.96 -29.00 22.26
N VAL A 184 -3.31 -28.18 23.26
CA VAL A 184 -2.63 -26.90 23.54
C VAL A 184 -1.15 -27.14 23.89
N ALA A 185 -0.85 -28.12 24.74
CA ALA A 185 0.53 -28.47 25.06
C ALA A 185 1.33 -28.93 23.82
N ALA A 186 0.69 -29.67 22.89
CA ALA A 186 1.31 -30.07 21.63
C ALA A 186 1.62 -28.87 20.72
N LEU A 187 0.74 -27.86 20.70
CA LEU A 187 0.95 -26.61 19.95
C LEU A 187 2.10 -25.77 20.53
N ILE A 188 2.23 -25.72 21.86
CA ILE A 188 3.35 -25.08 22.56
C ILE A 188 4.66 -25.81 22.23
N ALA A 189 4.68 -27.14 22.36
CA ALA A 189 5.86 -27.96 22.08
C ALA A 189 6.36 -27.79 20.63
N SER A 190 5.45 -27.54 19.70
CA SER A 190 5.77 -27.32 18.28
C SER A 190 6.03 -25.86 17.92
N GLN A 191 6.11 -24.96 18.90
CA GLN A 191 6.38 -23.52 18.73
C GLN A 191 5.38 -22.83 17.78
N ILE A 192 4.14 -23.31 17.71
CA ILE A 192 3.07 -22.63 16.96
C ILE A 192 2.44 -21.55 17.84
N ILE A 193 2.27 -21.86 19.13
CA ILE A 193 1.79 -20.90 20.12
C ILE A 193 2.77 -20.78 21.28
N GLN A 194 2.83 -19.59 21.88
CA GLN A 194 3.48 -19.33 23.14
C GLN A 194 2.45 -18.80 24.12
N VAL A 195 2.45 -19.36 25.32
CA VAL A 195 1.50 -19.01 26.37
C VAL A 195 2.26 -18.48 27.58
N SER A 196 1.82 -17.35 28.12
CA SER A 196 2.26 -16.83 29.42
C SER A 196 1.03 -16.40 30.21
N GLU A 197 1.16 -16.10 31.51
CA GLU A 197 0.03 -15.89 32.44
C GLU A 197 -1.13 -15.01 31.92
N ARG A 198 -0.86 -14.00 31.08
CA ARG A 198 -1.88 -13.05 30.60
C ARG A 198 -2.06 -12.99 29.08
N GLN A 199 -1.29 -13.77 28.32
CA GLN A 199 -1.28 -13.63 26.87
C GLN A 199 -0.99 -14.96 26.18
N THR A 200 -1.59 -15.09 25.00
CA THR A 200 -1.32 -16.16 24.04
C THR A 200 -0.79 -15.51 22.76
N ILE A 201 0.31 -16.04 22.23
CA ILE A 201 0.94 -15.54 21.00
C ILE A 201 0.94 -16.67 19.98
N ILE A 202 0.43 -16.42 18.78
CA ILE A 202 0.58 -17.32 17.65
C ILE A 202 1.76 -16.84 16.82
N LEU A 203 2.75 -17.73 16.64
CA LEU A 203 4.03 -17.42 16.03
C LEU A 203 4.03 -17.77 14.55
N ALA A 204 4.49 -16.86 13.69
CA ALA A 204 4.69 -17.18 12.28
C ALA A 204 5.72 -18.33 12.10
N PRO A 205 5.49 -19.29 11.17
CA PRO A 205 6.48 -20.33 10.91
C PRO A 205 7.82 -19.74 10.47
N ARG A 206 8.92 -20.23 11.05
CA ARG A 206 10.29 -19.74 10.81
C ARG A 206 10.95 -20.36 9.57
N LEU A 207 10.18 -20.60 8.52
CA LEU A 207 10.69 -21.13 7.26
C LEU A 207 11.03 -19.98 6.31
N ASP A 208 12.09 -20.14 5.52
CA ASP A 208 12.49 -19.14 4.53
C ASP A 208 11.35 -18.84 3.54
N GLY A 209 11.12 -17.55 3.26
CA GLY A 209 10.08 -17.08 2.35
C GLY A 209 8.65 -17.06 2.91
N ILE A 210 8.38 -17.69 4.07
CA ILE A 210 7.05 -17.65 4.69
C ILE A 210 6.65 -16.25 5.16
N PRO A 211 7.52 -15.44 5.80
CA PRO A 211 7.18 -14.07 6.15
C PRO A 211 6.74 -13.24 4.94
N ASP A 212 7.43 -13.38 3.81
CA ASP A 212 7.09 -12.70 2.57
C ASP A 212 5.77 -13.19 1.98
N GLU A 213 5.48 -14.50 2.07
CA GLU A 213 4.19 -15.05 1.67
C GLU A 213 3.04 -14.45 2.50
N ILE A 214 3.18 -14.40 3.83
CA ILE A 214 2.17 -13.82 4.74
C ILE A 214 1.91 -12.35 4.35
N VAL A 215 2.97 -11.56 4.20
CA VAL A 215 2.87 -10.14 3.84
C VAL A 215 2.22 -9.97 2.47
N ARG A 216 2.63 -10.74 1.46
CA ARG A 216 2.07 -10.68 0.10
C ARG A 216 0.57 -11.01 0.11
N ARG A 217 0.15 -12.05 0.83
CA ARG A 217 -1.27 -12.44 0.94
C ARG A 217 -2.09 -11.38 1.66
N ALA A 218 -1.59 -10.87 2.79
CA ALA A 218 -2.26 -9.80 3.54
C ALA A 218 -2.44 -8.53 2.68
N ARG A 219 -1.44 -8.19 1.86
CA ARG A 219 -1.54 -7.08 0.90
C ARG A 219 -2.55 -7.32 -0.21
N ALA A 220 -2.59 -8.53 -0.76
CA ALA A 220 -3.55 -8.88 -1.82
C ALA A 220 -5.00 -8.75 -1.36
N TRP A 221 -5.28 -9.01 -0.07
CA TRP A 221 -6.61 -8.78 0.50
C TRP A 221 -7.02 -7.30 0.42
N ASN A 222 -6.07 -6.40 0.70
CA ASN A 222 -6.31 -4.97 0.66
C ASN A 222 -6.37 -4.39 -0.77
N SER A 223 -5.85 -5.10 -1.78
CA SER A 223 -5.99 -4.71 -3.19
C SER A 223 -7.29 -5.21 -3.85
N GLN A 224 -8.00 -6.18 -3.26
CA GLN A 224 -9.21 -6.80 -3.84
C GLN A 224 -10.50 -5.95 -3.71
N LYS A 225 -10.40 -4.62 -3.75
CA LYS A 225 -11.57 -3.73 -3.76
C LYS A 225 -11.59 -2.81 -4.98
N GLU A 226 -11.30 -3.35 -6.16
CA GLU A 226 -11.76 -2.73 -7.40
C GLU A 226 -13.23 -3.13 -7.63
N PRO A 227 -14.14 -2.19 -7.85
CA PRO A 227 -15.54 -2.51 -8.13
C PRO A 227 -15.62 -3.38 -9.40
N PRO A 228 -16.52 -4.37 -9.46
CA PRO A 228 -16.72 -5.16 -10.67
C PRO A 228 -17.07 -4.21 -11.82
N VAL A 229 -16.26 -4.23 -12.87
CA VAL A 229 -16.51 -3.48 -14.10
C VAL A 229 -17.77 -4.07 -14.74
N PRO A 230 -18.84 -3.29 -14.96
CA PRO A 230 -20.02 -3.78 -15.65
C PRO A 230 -19.62 -4.24 -17.06
N THR A 231 -19.74 -5.54 -17.31
CA THR A 231 -19.58 -6.12 -18.65
C THR A 231 -20.89 -5.99 -19.41
N PHE A 232 -20.86 -5.25 -20.50
CA PHE A 232 -21.98 -5.16 -21.45
C PHE A 232 -21.85 -6.30 -22.47
N GLU A 233 -22.93 -7.03 -22.74
CA GLU A 233 -22.95 -8.00 -23.83
C GLU A 233 -22.87 -7.26 -25.18
N VAL A 234 -21.79 -7.50 -25.91
CA VAL A 234 -21.56 -6.97 -27.26
C VAL A 234 -21.91 -8.07 -28.26
N SER A 235 -22.62 -7.72 -29.35
CA SER A 235 -22.91 -8.69 -30.42
C SER A 235 -21.63 -9.25 -31.04
N ALA A 236 -21.67 -10.50 -31.51
CA ALA A 236 -20.50 -11.16 -32.10
C ALA A 236 -19.92 -10.38 -33.30
N ASP A 237 -20.79 -9.76 -34.11
CA ASP A 237 -20.39 -8.95 -35.26
C ASP A 237 -19.67 -7.67 -34.83
N LEU A 238 -20.18 -6.96 -33.82
CA LEU A 238 -19.53 -5.77 -33.28
C LEU A 238 -18.21 -6.14 -32.60
N ALA A 239 -18.14 -7.25 -31.88
CA ALA A 239 -16.89 -7.74 -31.29
C ALA A 239 -15.85 -8.07 -32.38
N ALA A 240 -16.24 -8.66 -33.50
CA ALA A 240 -15.36 -8.94 -34.63
C ALA A 240 -14.85 -7.64 -35.30
N GLN A 241 -15.73 -6.65 -35.48
CA GLN A 241 -15.36 -5.33 -36.02
C GLN A 241 -14.41 -4.58 -35.09
N LEU A 242 -14.67 -4.57 -33.78
CA LEU A 242 -13.81 -3.95 -32.78
C LEU A 242 -12.43 -4.62 -32.72
N ARG A 243 -12.36 -5.96 -32.80
CA ARG A 243 -11.09 -6.69 -32.90
C ARG A 243 -10.32 -6.31 -34.15
N ARG A 244 -10.98 -6.28 -35.31
CA ARG A 244 -10.35 -5.89 -36.57
C ARG A 244 -9.82 -4.45 -36.50
N GLN A 245 -10.60 -3.51 -35.96
CA GLN A 245 -10.15 -2.13 -35.78
C GLN A 245 -8.96 -2.07 -34.82
N TYR A 246 -9.00 -2.81 -33.71
CA TYR A 246 -7.89 -2.87 -32.75
C TYR A 246 -6.60 -3.43 -33.38
N GLU A 247 -6.69 -4.44 -34.23
CA GLU A 247 -5.55 -4.98 -34.97
C GLU A 247 -4.95 -3.97 -35.95
N LEU A 248 -5.79 -3.21 -36.65
CA LEU A 248 -5.35 -2.12 -37.53
C LEU A 248 -4.66 -1.00 -36.73
N ASP A 249 -5.31 -0.51 -35.66
CA ASP A 249 -4.74 0.51 -34.76
C ASP A 249 -3.39 0.04 -34.18
N ARG A 250 -3.28 -1.24 -33.82
CA ARG A 250 -2.03 -1.84 -33.32
C ARG A 250 -0.95 -1.91 -34.41
N ALA A 251 -1.31 -2.23 -35.64
CA ALA A 251 -0.35 -2.29 -36.75
C ALA A 251 0.18 -0.90 -37.12
N ASP A 252 -0.68 0.11 -37.12
CA ASP A 252 -0.36 1.48 -37.55
C ASP A 252 0.39 2.30 -36.49
N SER A 253 0.38 1.88 -35.23
CA SER A 253 1.01 2.61 -34.10
C SER A 253 2.54 2.46 -34.00
N GLY A 254 3.23 1.98 -35.03
CA GLY A 254 4.70 1.97 -35.11
C GLY A 254 5.41 0.71 -34.58
N GLU A 255 6.75 0.77 -34.51
CA GLU A 255 7.64 -0.36 -34.13
C GLU A 255 7.35 -0.89 -32.72
N LYS A 256 7.21 -2.21 -32.58
CA LYS A 256 6.84 -2.87 -31.32
C LYS A 256 8.05 -3.41 -30.57
N VAL A 257 7.97 -3.36 -29.25
CA VAL A 257 8.88 -4.10 -28.36
C VAL A 257 8.29 -5.46 -27.98
N SER A 258 9.13 -6.35 -27.46
CA SER A 258 8.73 -7.71 -27.05
C SER A 258 8.14 -7.78 -25.63
N TYR A 259 7.89 -6.64 -24.99
CA TYR A 259 7.42 -6.54 -23.61
C TYR A 259 6.27 -5.55 -23.50
N ASP A 260 5.28 -5.84 -22.65
CA ASP A 260 4.12 -4.97 -22.41
C ASP A 260 4.34 -4.02 -21.22
N GLU A 261 5.22 -4.42 -20.30
CA GLU A 261 5.65 -3.62 -19.16
C GLU A 261 7.18 -3.63 -19.06
N LEU A 262 7.74 -2.52 -18.58
CA LEU A 262 9.16 -2.37 -18.33
C LEU A 262 9.38 -1.67 -17.00
N GLU A 263 10.08 -2.32 -16.08
CA GLU A 263 10.53 -1.66 -14.85
C GLU A 263 11.77 -0.81 -15.14
N TYR A 264 11.67 0.51 -14.93
CA TYR A 264 12.75 1.47 -15.13
C TYR A 264 12.91 2.38 -13.92
N ARG A 265 14.08 2.32 -13.25
CA ARG A 265 14.42 3.09 -12.04
C ARG A 265 13.36 3.01 -10.92
N GLY A 266 12.69 1.86 -10.79
CA GLY A 266 11.66 1.62 -9.78
C GLY A 266 10.27 2.17 -10.11
N VAL A 267 10.04 2.51 -11.39
CA VAL A 267 8.76 2.91 -11.98
C VAL A 267 8.38 1.89 -13.06
N THR A 268 7.13 1.41 -13.05
CA THR A 268 6.61 0.53 -14.11
C THR A 268 6.16 1.38 -15.29
N LEU A 269 6.77 1.17 -16.45
CA LEU A 269 6.37 1.79 -17.71
C LEU A 269 5.50 0.81 -18.48
N SER A 270 4.40 1.28 -19.06
CA SER A 270 3.56 0.45 -19.94
C SER A 270 2.93 1.28 -21.05
N SER A 271 2.66 0.64 -22.18
CA SER A 271 2.09 1.26 -23.38
C SER A 271 0.94 0.40 -23.88
N ARG A 272 -0.14 1.02 -24.36
CA ARG A 272 -1.31 0.28 -24.89
C ARG A 272 -0.94 -0.74 -25.96
N PHE A 273 -0.06 -0.36 -26.87
CA PHE A 273 0.33 -1.18 -28.01
C PHE A 273 1.79 -1.63 -27.97
N SER A 274 2.48 -1.42 -26.85
CA SER A 274 3.89 -1.79 -26.67
C SER A 274 4.81 -1.16 -27.73
N VAL A 275 4.64 0.13 -27.97
CA VAL A 275 5.37 0.90 -29.00
C VAL A 275 6.73 1.33 -28.46
N LYS A 276 7.80 1.07 -29.20
CA LYS A 276 9.18 1.32 -28.79
C LYS A 276 9.46 2.78 -28.42
N HIS A 277 9.07 3.72 -29.29
CA HIS A 277 9.31 5.14 -29.07
C HIS A 277 8.57 5.68 -27.83
N GLU A 278 7.39 5.14 -27.50
CA GLU A 278 6.66 5.55 -26.30
C GLU A 278 7.40 5.15 -25.01
N PHE A 279 8.03 3.98 -24.99
CA PHE A 279 8.89 3.58 -23.88
C PHE A 279 10.13 4.47 -23.77
N GLU A 280 10.70 4.92 -24.89
CA GLU A 280 11.83 5.86 -24.88
C GLU A 280 11.39 7.22 -24.31
N THR A 281 10.24 7.74 -24.72
CA THR A 281 9.66 8.98 -24.19
C THR A 281 9.37 8.87 -22.69
N MET A 282 8.76 7.76 -22.24
CA MET A 282 8.51 7.54 -20.82
C MET A 282 9.81 7.39 -20.01
N LYS A 283 10.88 6.81 -20.57
CA LYS A 283 12.20 6.78 -19.93
C LYS A 283 12.77 8.19 -19.79
N ASN A 284 12.68 9.02 -20.83
CA ASN A 284 13.14 10.42 -20.77
C ASN A 284 12.42 11.19 -19.68
N VAL A 285 11.10 11.00 -19.55
CA VAL A 285 10.30 11.57 -18.46
C VAL A 285 10.80 11.08 -17.09
N VAL A 286 11.01 9.78 -16.92
CA VAL A 286 11.53 9.22 -15.66
C VAL A 286 12.93 9.74 -15.33
N ASP A 287 13.78 9.94 -16.33
CA ASP A 287 15.13 10.46 -16.14
C ASP A 287 15.15 11.95 -15.79
N ALA A 288 14.16 12.70 -16.27
CA ALA A 288 13.92 14.09 -15.93
C ALA A 288 13.32 14.30 -14.52
N MET A 289 12.72 13.26 -13.93
CA MET A 289 12.16 13.36 -12.58
C MET A 289 13.25 13.64 -11.56
N SER A 290 13.04 14.69 -10.77
CA SER A 290 13.94 15.01 -9.67
C SER A 290 13.92 13.91 -8.60
N PRO A 291 14.95 13.83 -7.74
CA PRO A 291 14.98 12.90 -6.62
C PRO A 291 13.80 13.04 -5.64
N SER A 292 13.06 14.15 -5.68
CA SER A 292 11.84 14.35 -4.89
C SER A 292 10.58 13.77 -5.55
N ILE A 293 10.55 13.63 -6.88
CA ILE A 293 9.40 13.14 -7.64
C ILE A 293 9.50 11.63 -7.86
N LEU A 294 10.65 11.15 -8.35
CA LEU A 294 10.85 9.77 -8.81
C LEU A 294 10.43 8.70 -7.78
N PRO A 295 10.79 8.80 -6.48
CA PRO A 295 10.42 7.78 -5.49
C PRO A 295 8.91 7.68 -5.24
N ARG A 296 8.14 8.70 -5.67
CA ARG A 296 6.69 8.82 -5.44
C ARG A 296 5.89 8.25 -6.59
N VAL A 297 6.47 8.11 -7.77
CA VAL A 297 5.80 7.55 -8.95
C VAL A 297 5.87 6.03 -8.90
N SER A 298 4.75 5.39 -9.20
CA SER A 298 4.62 3.93 -9.25
C SER A 298 4.60 3.42 -10.68
N SER A 299 3.85 4.08 -11.55
CA SER A 299 3.79 3.75 -12.96
C SER A 299 3.57 4.98 -13.82
N VAL A 300 3.99 4.86 -15.07
CA VAL A 300 3.64 5.77 -16.16
C VAL A 300 3.09 4.89 -17.29
N TYR A 301 1.90 5.21 -17.74
CA TYR A 301 1.23 4.53 -18.85
C TYR A 301 1.03 5.50 -20.01
N CYS A 302 1.31 5.04 -21.23
CA CYS A 302 1.00 5.78 -22.46
C CYS A 302 -0.18 5.14 -23.19
N ASP A 303 -1.21 5.95 -23.48
CA ASP A 303 -2.30 5.56 -24.36
C ASP A 303 -1.97 5.92 -25.82
N SER A 304 -1.33 4.97 -26.50
CA SER A 304 -0.96 5.04 -27.92
C SER A 304 -2.15 5.35 -28.85
N ARG A 305 -3.39 5.02 -28.44
CA ARG A 305 -4.59 5.22 -29.27
C ARG A 305 -5.10 6.67 -29.21
N ALA A 306 -4.77 7.38 -28.13
CA ALA A 306 -5.14 8.78 -27.94
C ALA A 306 -3.97 9.75 -28.26
N CYS A 307 -2.88 9.24 -28.86
CA CYS A 307 -1.68 9.97 -29.28
C CYS A 307 -1.04 10.78 -28.14
N ALA A 308 -0.02 10.26 -27.44
CA ALA A 308 0.68 10.99 -26.37
C ALA A 308 -0.22 11.45 -25.20
N VAL A 309 -1.19 10.60 -24.82
CA VAL A 309 -1.92 10.73 -23.55
C VAL A 309 -1.24 9.85 -22.51
N TYR A 310 -0.99 10.40 -21.34
CA TYR A 310 -0.27 9.73 -20.27
C TYR A 310 -1.09 9.65 -18.98
N ALA A 311 -0.94 8.54 -18.27
CA ALA A 311 -1.46 8.37 -16.92
C ALA A 311 -0.30 8.04 -15.97
N VAL A 312 -0.20 8.78 -14.87
CA VAL A 312 0.85 8.63 -13.87
C VAL A 312 0.21 8.27 -12.53
N GLU A 313 0.56 7.11 -11.98
CA GLU A 313 0.06 6.69 -10.67
C GLU A 313 1.11 6.98 -9.59
N ILE A 314 0.73 7.74 -8.58
CA ILE A 314 1.56 8.08 -7.43
C ILE A 314 1.36 7.04 -6.33
N LYS A 315 2.44 6.44 -5.82
CA LYS A 315 2.41 5.49 -4.68
C LYS A 315 2.63 6.15 -3.31
N LEU A 316 3.07 7.41 -3.27
CA LEU A 316 3.47 8.07 -2.02
C LEU A 316 3.20 9.58 -1.97
N GLY A 317 2.18 9.96 -1.20
CA GLY A 317 2.00 11.29 -0.63
C GLY A 317 1.44 12.33 -1.61
N MET A 318 0.61 13.23 -1.09
CA MET A 318 0.12 14.40 -1.82
C MET A 318 0.11 15.63 -0.90
N ASN A 319 0.70 16.73 -1.39
CA ASN A 319 -0.07 17.97 -1.55
C ASN A 319 -0.61 17.89 -2.99
N THR A 320 -1.92 17.79 -3.18
CA THR A 320 -2.50 17.14 -4.37
C THR A 320 -2.12 17.83 -5.68
N ALA A 321 -2.28 19.16 -5.73
CA ALA A 321 -2.03 19.94 -6.93
C ALA A 321 -0.54 20.17 -7.20
N GLU A 322 0.27 20.39 -6.16
CA GLU A 322 1.67 20.80 -6.35
C GLU A 322 2.55 19.69 -6.92
N LEU A 323 2.37 18.45 -6.48
CA LEU A 323 3.09 17.30 -7.05
C LEU A 323 2.62 17.01 -8.48
N ALA A 324 1.31 17.13 -8.74
CA ALA A 324 0.76 16.95 -10.07
C ALA A 324 1.34 18.00 -11.05
N ASN A 325 1.42 19.27 -10.63
CA ASN A 325 2.05 20.34 -11.41
C ASN A 325 3.56 20.09 -11.62
N GLN A 326 4.27 19.55 -10.63
CA GLN A 326 5.68 19.18 -10.80
C GLN A 326 5.86 18.04 -11.80
N VAL A 327 4.97 17.03 -11.78
CA VAL A 327 4.96 15.95 -12.77
C VAL A 327 4.64 16.52 -14.15
N GLN A 328 3.64 17.39 -14.29
CA GLN A 328 3.33 18.09 -15.54
C GLN A 328 4.56 18.83 -16.08
N ALA A 329 5.23 19.63 -15.25
CA ALA A 329 6.43 20.36 -15.66
C ALA A 329 7.56 19.44 -16.15
N VAL A 330 7.70 18.25 -15.55
CA VAL A 330 8.65 17.22 -16.03
C VAL A 330 8.25 16.72 -17.41
N PHE A 331 6.97 16.47 -17.66
CA PHE A 331 6.48 16.05 -18.98
C PHE A 331 6.72 17.13 -20.03
N VAL A 332 6.40 18.40 -19.74
CA VAL A 332 6.67 19.54 -20.64
C VAL A 332 8.16 19.65 -20.97
N TRP A 333 9.03 19.40 -19.99
CA TRP A 333 10.48 19.51 -20.19
C TRP A 333 11.09 18.31 -20.92
N ALA A 334 10.60 17.09 -20.65
CA ALA A 334 11.21 15.85 -21.11
C ALA A 334 10.62 15.30 -22.42
N THR A 335 9.56 15.93 -22.92
CA THR A 335 8.83 15.50 -24.12
C THR A 335 8.61 16.69 -25.05
N ASP A 336 8.27 16.42 -26.31
CA ASP A 336 7.82 17.43 -27.26
C ASP A 336 6.34 17.81 -27.08
N GLY A 337 5.75 17.54 -25.92
CA GLY A 337 4.34 17.80 -25.60
C GLY A 337 3.49 16.55 -25.36
N PHE A 338 2.26 16.76 -24.92
CA PHE A 338 1.27 15.71 -24.64
C PHE A 338 -0.17 16.16 -24.95
N ASN A 339 -1.04 15.21 -25.31
CA ASN A 339 -2.47 15.47 -25.55
C ASN A 339 -3.34 15.36 -24.30
N GLY A 340 -2.79 14.81 -23.23
CA GLY A 340 -3.45 14.76 -21.94
C GLY A 340 -2.54 14.09 -20.93
N LEU A 341 -2.53 14.63 -19.72
CA LEU A 341 -1.81 14.04 -18.62
C LEU A 341 -2.78 13.88 -17.45
N THR A 342 -2.91 12.65 -16.98
CA THR A 342 -3.68 12.32 -15.78
C THR A 342 -2.71 11.91 -14.68
N VAL A 343 -2.78 12.56 -13.53
CA VAL A 343 -1.99 12.20 -12.35
C VAL A 343 -2.92 11.70 -11.26
N SER A 344 -2.81 10.42 -10.93
CA SER A 344 -3.68 9.71 -10.00
C SER A 344 -2.94 9.37 -8.70
N HIS A 345 -3.65 9.50 -7.58
CA HIS A 345 -3.18 9.03 -6.26
C HIS A 345 -4.39 8.52 -5.46
N GLY A 346 -4.58 7.21 -5.48
CA GLY A 346 -5.75 6.60 -4.84
C GLY A 346 -7.05 7.04 -5.54
N ALA A 347 -7.88 7.83 -4.85
CA ALA A 347 -9.16 8.32 -5.39
C ALA A 347 -9.07 9.72 -6.01
N SER A 348 -7.95 10.42 -5.82
CA SER A 348 -7.74 11.76 -6.38
C SER A 348 -7.14 11.66 -7.77
N VAL A 349 -7.66 12.47 -8.69
CA VAL A 349 -7.22 12.51 -10.08
C VAL A 349 -7.11 13.97 -10.50
N GLU A 350 -5.93 14.37 -10.94
CA GLU A 350 -5.68 15.68 -11.56
C GLU A 350 -5.54 15.48 -13.06
N PHE A 351 -6.21 16.36 -13.83
CA PHE A 351 -6.20 16.33 -15.28
C PHE A 351 -5.53 17.60 -15.81
N PHE A 352 -4.57 17.41 -16.71
CA PHE A 352 -3.92 18.49 -17.43
C PHE A 352 -4.34 18.46 -18.89
N ASN A 353 -4.66 19.66 -19.38
CA ASN A 353 -5.01 19.90 -20.77
C ASN A 353 -3.83 19.61 -21.71
N PRO A 354 -4.07 19.39 -23.01
CA PRO A 354 -3.01 19.27 -24.01
C PRO A 354 -2.01 20.42 -23.92
N GLU A 355 -0.73 20.10 -24.04
CA GLU A 355 0.36 21.07 -23.97
C GLU A 355 1.42 20.69 -25.01
N TRP A 356 1.59 21.53 -26.04
CA TRP A 356 2.50 21.30 -27.17
C TRP A 356 3.36 22.55 -27.43
N PRO A 357 4.64 22.40 -27.83
CA PRO A 357 5.50 23.50 -28.22
C PRO A 357 4.86 24.33 -29.35
N GLY A 358 4.65 25.62 -29.10
CA GLY A 358 4.06 26.55 -30.07
C GLY A 358 2.56 26.83 -29.90
N PHE A 359 1.88 26.17 -28.96
CA PHE A 359 0.61 26.69 -28.43
C PHE A 359 0.93 27.79 -27.41
N GLU A 360 1.09 29.03 -27.87
CA GLU A 360 0.96 30.17 -26.95
C GLU A 360 -0.48 30.16 -26.44
N SER A 361 -0.67 30.23 -25.12
CA SER A 361 -1.99 30.48 -24.55
C SER A 361 -2.39 31.91 -24.93
N GLU A 362 -2.96 32.07 -26.11
CA GLU A 362 -3.76 33.25 -26.41
C GLU A 362 -4.91 33.21 -25.40
N ASP A 363 -4.82 34.06 -24.35
CA ASP A 363 -5.98 34.55 -23.64
C ASP A 363 -6.86 35.27 -24.67
N VAL A 364 -7.61 34.50 -25.46
CA VAL A 364 -8.69 35.02 -26.26
C VAL A 364 -9.76 35.42 -25.25
N ASN A 365 -9.68 36.67 -24.80
CA ASN A 365 -10.86 37.42 -24.39
C ASN A 365 -11.83 37.34 -25.57
N VAL A 366 -12.67 36.31 -25.58
CA VAL A 366 -13.88 36.29 -26.39
C VAL A 366 -14.75 37.38 -25.79
N GLU A 367 -14.62 38.61 -26.29
CA GLU A 367 -15.68 39.59 -26.19
C GLU A 367 -16.92 38.94 -26.81
N ILE A 368 -17.84 38.54 -25.94
CA ILE A 368 -19.17 38.14 -26.35
C ILE A 368 -19.82 39.40 -26.89
N ASP A 369 -19.96 39.49 -28.21
CA ASP A 369 -20.74 40.52 -28.87
C ASP A 369 -22.22 40.34 -28.49
N GLU A 370 -22.71 41.16 -27.55
CA GLU A 370 -24.10 41.19 -27.12
C GLU A 370 -25.07 41.76 -28.18
N SER A 371 -24.64 41.98 -29.42
CA SER A 371 -25.51 42.54 -30.47
C SER A 371 -26.42 41.54 -31.19
N ILE A 372 -26.43 40.24 -30.82
CA ILE A 372 -27.42 39.29 -31.36
C ILE A 372 -28.62 39.19 -30.40
N THR A 373 -29.52 40.17 -30.52
CA THR A 373 -30.91 40.04 -30.07
C THR A 373 -31.81 39.64 -31.24
N LEU A 374 -32.59 38.58 -31.02
CA LEU A 374 -33.77 38.04 -31.74
C LEU A 374 -34.16 38.64 -33.09
#